data_AF-A0A328SJR6-F1
#
_entry.id   AF-A0A328SJR6-F1
#
_cell.length_a   1.000
_cell.length_b   1.000
_cell.length_c   1.000
_cell.angle_alpha   90.00
_cell.angle_beta   90.00
_cell.angle_gamma   90.00
#
_symmetry.space_group_name_H-M   'P 1'
#
loop_
_entity.id
_entity.type
_entity.pdbx_description
1 polymer ?
#
loop_
_entity_poly.entity_id
_entity_poly.type
_entity_poly.pdbx_seq_one_letter_code
_entity_poly.pdbx_strand_id
1 'polypeptide(L)'
;NKADVSEIDVIEELAEDDKTDVILGYLEGISEGERFIEVMSEVTKKKPVVLLKSGSSQAGAKAVSSHTGALAGNDFAFDAAFENCGVMRARSMQELFDLGTAFSKTDLPKGKNIAVITNAGGGGVLTADKIEEEGLQLAELTEETMAKLREVIPEEGSVHNPIDVLGDASPEAYEKTLEIVLAEDYIDSAIIMACPTASYKPREVGEAIVDAKNKFNKPIMVVNMGGPTFVEENLVLREHNIPTFVFPETAVIALKGMATFSEIKQKSHESAVDNLDGINKEEATKIIESAKSNGKDALIGSEAYQVAKAYGISAAPIVLATTKEEAGQAAEDMQYPVVLKIASDKILHKTDIGGVQVNINSKEEVETKFEEIIARAKEAHPDVVPDGVEVQKMM
;
A
#
# COMPACT_ATOMS: atom_id res chain seq x y z
N ASN A 1 4.25 1.68 -23.94
CA ASN A 1 5.14 0.95 -24.86
C ASN A 1 6.43 0.49 -24.20
N LYS A 2 7.19 1.34 -23.47
CA LYS A 2 8.40 0.91 -22.72
C LYS A 2 9.26 -0.08 -23.52
N ALA A 3 9.49 0.25 -24.79
CA ALA A 3 9.94 -0.71 -25.79
C ALA A 3 11.47 -0.96 -25.75
N ASP A 4 12.19 -0.10 -25.04
CA ASP A 4 13.64 -0.14 -24.86
C ASP A 4 13.94 0.34 -23.43
N VAL A 5 13.98 1.66 -23.21
CA VAL A 5 14.08 2.23 -21.86
C VAL A 5 12.78 1.98 -21.07
N SER A 6 12.94 1.38 -19.90
CA SER A 6 11.88 1.05 -18.95
C SER A 6 11.82 2.04 -17.78
N GLU A 7 10.80 1.89 -16.94
CA GLU A 7 10.68 2.56 -15.66
C GLU A 7 11.86 2.24 -14.73
N ILE A 8 12.41 1.03 -14.81
CA ILE A 8 13.50 0.59 -13.93
C ILE A 8 14.75 1.41 -14.23
N ASP A 9 15.08 1.56 -15.52
CA ASP A 9 16.26 2.31 -15.97
C ASP A 9 16.17 3.79 -15.57
N VAL A 10 14.98 4.39 -15.71
CA VAL A 10 14.75 5.80 -15.32
C VAL A 10 14.85 5.98 -13.81
N ILE A 11 14.26 5.07 -13.02
CA ILE A 11 14.30 5.16 -11.55
C ILE A 11 15.74 4.97 -11.05
N GLU A 12 16.50 4.05 -11.65
CA GLU A 12 17.90 3.80 -11.31
C GLU A 12 18.78 5.03 -11.59
N GLU A 13 18.62 5.68 -12.75
CA GLU A 13 19.34 6.92 -13.06
C GLU A 13 18.97 8.06 -12.10
N LEU A 14 17.67 8.24 -11.82
CA LEU A 14 17.18 9.25 -10.87
C LEU A 14 17.63 8.98 -9.43
N ALA A 15 17.92 7.73 -9.08
CA ALA A 15 18.42 7.36 -7.75
C ALA A 15 19.80 7.98 -7.46
N GLU A 16 20.61 8.20 -8.50
CA GLU A 16 21.96 8.77 -8.37
C GLU A 16 22.02 10.29 -8.62
N ASP A 17 20.93 10.92 -9.08
CA ASP A 17 20.90 12.37 -9.34
C ASP A 17 20.75 13.20 -8.06
N ASP A 18 21.78 13.93 -7.63
CA ASP A 18 21.76 14.80 -6.44
C ASP A 18 20.65 15.87 -6.44
N LYS A 19 20.02 16.17 -7.59
CA LYS A 19 18.91 17.13 -7.69
C LYS A 19 17.52 16.51 -7.53
N THR A 20 17.45 15.19 -7.43
CA THR A 20 16.19 14.46 -7.27
C THR A 20 16.01 14.05 -5.82
N ASP A 21 15.04 14.65 -5.13
CA ASP A 21 14.70 14.35 -3.73
C ASP A 21 13.72 13.17 -3.59
N VAL A 22 12.83 12.99 -4.57
CA VAL A 22 11.76 11.97 -4.56
C VAL A 22 11.43 11.54 -5.98
N ILE A 23 11.15 10.25 -6.16
CA ILE A 23 10.80 9.66 -7.46
C ILE A 23 9.32 9.29 -7.42
N LEU A 24 8.52 9.94 -8.26
CA LEU A 24 7.09 9.65 -8.42
C LEU A 24 6.86 8.93 -9.75
N GLY A 25 6.03 7.89 -9.75
CA GLY A 25 5.73 7.14 -10.97
C GLY A 25 4.27 6.71 -11.07
N TYR A 26 3.74 6.69 -12.28
CA TYR A 26 2.48 6.05 -12.62
C TYR A 26 2.77 4.81 -13.47
N LEU A 27 2.29 3.65 -13.03
CA LEU A 27 2.57 2.36 -13.66
C LEU A 27 1.27 1.66 -14.05
N GLU A 28 1.25 1.05 -15.23
CA GLU A 28 0.18 0.15 -15.68
C GLU A 28 0.55 -1.33 -15.48
N GLY A 29 1.85 -1.62 -15.54
CA GLY A 29 2.44 -2.94 -15.33
C GLY A 29 3.96 -2.87 -15.34
N ILE A 30 4.61 -3.94 -14.89
CA ILE A 30 6.07 -4.12 -14.85
C ILE A 30 6.39 -5.35 -15.68
N SER A 31 7.37 -5.24 -16.58
CA SER A 31 7.75 -6.33 -17.49
C SER A 31 8.83 -7.24 -16.88
N GLU A 32 9.80 -6.64 -16.19
CA GLU A 32 10.93 -7.34 -15.56
C GLU A 32 10.78 -7.33 -14.03
N GLY A 33 9.85 -8.14 -13.51
CA GLY A 33 9.46 -8.11 -12.09
C GLY A 33 10.60 -8.41 -11.11
N GLU A 34 11.47 -9.38 -11.43
CA GLU A 34 12.63 -9.73 -10.60
C GLU A 34 13.63 -8.58 -10.53
N ARG A 35 14.04 -8.07 -11.71
CA ARG A 35 14.92 -6.89 -11.81
C ARG A 35 14.32 -5.67 -11.11
N PHE A 36 13.01 -5.45 -11.23
CA PHE A 36 12.34 -4.35 -10.54
C PHE A 36 12.50 -4.46 -9.03
N ILE A 37 12.26 -5.63 -8.44
CA ILE A 37 12.39 -5.85 -7.01
C ILE A 37 13.85 -5.62 -6.58
N GLU A 38 14.82 -6.20 -7.29
CA GLU A 38 16.25 -6.05 -7.02
C GLU A 38 16.69 -4.58 -7.03
N VAL A 39 16.38 -3.85 -8.11
CA VAL A 39 16.78 -2.44 -8.26
C VAL A 39 16.06 -1.57 -7.22
N MET A 40 14.75 -1.74 -7.03
CA MET A 40 14.00 -0.94 -6.06
C MET A 40 14.50 -1.15 -4.63
N SER A 41 14.87 -2.39 -4.24
CA SER A 41 15.40 -2.67 -2.90
C SER A 41 16.68 -1.90 -2.58
N GLU A 42 17.47 -1.50 -3.58
CA GLU A 42 18.64 -0.65 -3.40
C GLU A 42 18.30 0.84 -3.52
N VAL A 43 17.44 1.21 -4.48
CA VAL A 43 17.03 2.61 -4.68
C VAL A 43 16.28 3.16 -3.47
N THR A 44 15.37 2.38 -2.88
CA THR A 44 14.53 2.81 -1.74
C THR A 44 15.32 2.95 -0.44
N LYS A 45 16.58 2.51 -0.38
CA LYS A 45 17.51 2.85 0.72
C LYS A 45 18.10 4.25 0.56
N LYS A 46 18.15 4.77 -0.67
CA LYS A 46 18.73 6.08 -0.98
C LYS A 46 17.66 7.15 -1.01
N LYS A 47 16.57 6.90 -1.76
CA LYS A 47 15.54 7.90 -2.09
C LYS A 47 14.13 7.33 -2.00
N PRO A 48 13.15 8.17 -1.61
CA PRO A 48 11.75 7.77 -1.59
C PRO A 48 11.25 7.52 -3.02
N VAL A 49 10.66 6.35 -3.25
CA VAL A 49 9.99 5.98 -4.50
C VAL A 49 8.51 5.78 -4.19
N VAL A 50 7.66 6.60 -4.82
CA VAL A 50 6.20 6.55 -4.66
C VAL A 50 5.56 6.21 -5.99
N LEU A 51 4.85 5.09 -6.06
CA LEU A 51 4.26 4.60 -7.30
C LEU A 51 2.74 4.50 -7.19
N LEU A 52 2.05 5.03 -8.19
CA LEU A 52 0.62 4.83 -8.42
C LEU A 52 0.43 3.74 -9.48
N LYS A 53 -0.09 2.59 -9.06
CA LYS A 53 -0.45 1.48 -9.97
C LYS A 53 -1.90 1.60 -10.42
N SER A 54 -2.13 1.71 -11.72
CA SER A 54 -3.47 1.67 -12.31
C SER A 54 -3.99 0.24 -12.48
N GLY A 55 -5.27 0.08 -12.78
CA GLY A 55 -5.86 -1.23 -13.01
C GLY A 55 -5.98 -2.12 -11.77
N SER A 56 -6.14 -1.52 -10.59
CA SER A 56 -6.23 -2.23 -9.31
C SER A 56 -7.58 -2.94 -9.08
N SER A 57 -8.65 -2.49 -9.73
CA SER A 57 -9.95 -3.16 -9.72
C SER A 57 -10.10 -4.12 -10.90
N GLN A 58 -11.01 -5.09 -10.82
CA GLN A 58 -11.31 -5.97 -11.97
C GLN A 58 -11.67 -5.20 -13.24
N ALA A 59 -12.49 -4.15 -13.11
CA ALA A 59 -12.87 -3.29 -14.22
C ALA A 59 -11.66 -2.51 -14.77
N GLY A 60 -10.83 -1.96 -13.89
CA GLY A 60 -9.61 -1.26 -14.28
C GLY A 60 -8.58 -2.19 -14.94
N ALA A 61 -8.35 -3.37 -14.38
CA ALA A 61 -7.50 -4.41 -14.93
C ALA A 61 -7.93 -4.79 -16.35
N LYS A 62 -9.24 -5.02 -16.56
CA LYS A 62 -9.79 -5.28 -17.88
C LYS A 62 -9.57 -4.11 -18.85
N ALA A 63 -9.75 -2.87 -18.40
CA ALA A 63 -9.52 -1.69 -19.22
C ALA A 63 -8.04 -1.53 -19.61
N VAL A 64 -7.11 -1.72 -18.67
CA VAL A 64 -5.66 -1.71 -18.91
C VAL A 64 -5.28 -2.79 -19.92
N SER A 65 -5.81 -4.01 -19.75
CA SER A 65 -5.51 -5.12 -20.65
C SER A 65 -5.97 -4.84 -22.08
N SER A 66 -7.18 -4.29 -22.26
CA SER A 66 -7.69 -3.90 -23.58
C SER A 66 -6.89 -2.74 -24.22
N HIS A 67 -6.37 -1.81 -23.42
CA HIS A 67 -5.63 -0.64 -23.90
C HIS A 67 -4.17 -0.97 -24.25
N THR A 68 -3.52 -1.83 -23.47
CA THR A 68 -2.09 -2.15 -23.62
C THR A 68 -1.84 -3.42 -24.42
N GLY A 69 -2.85 -4.28 -24.57
CA GLY A 69 -2.70 -5.61 -25.18
C GLY A 69 -1.96 -6.62 -24.29
N ALA A 70 -1.60 -6.26 -23.06
CA ALA A 70 -0.97 -7.14 -22.09
C ALA A 70 -1.99 -7.72 -21.11
N LEU A 71 -1.72 -8.90 -20.55
CA LEU A 71 -2.53 -9.42 -19.45
C LEU A 71 -2.38 -8.50 -18.24
N ALA A 72 -3.49 -8.15 -17.59
CA ALA A 72 -3.41 -7.35 -16.37
C ALA A 72 -2.80 -8.17 -15.23
N GLY A 73 -1.73 -7.65 -14.63
CA GLY A 73 -1.09 -8.28 -13.47
C GLY A 73 -2.00 -8.26 -12.23
N ASN A 74 -1.77 -9.20 -11.31
CA ASN A 74 -2.51 -9.31 -10.06
C ASN A 74 -2.16 -8.16 -9.11
N ASP A 75 -3.15 -7.37 -8.69
CA ASP A 75 -2.94 -6.21 -7.83
C ASP A 75 -2.32 -6.55 -6.46
N PHE A 76 -2.68 -7.71 -5.90
CA PHE A 76 -2.07 -8.20 -4.65
C PHE A 76 -0.58 -8.51 -4.81
N ALA A 77 -0.15 -8.96 -5.99
CA ALA A 77 1.26 -9.20 -6.25
C ALA A 77 2.05 -7.89 -6.32
N PHE A 78 1.45 -6.80 -6.80
CA PHE A 78 2.06 -5.47 -6.75
C PHE A 78 2.19 -4.96 -5.32
N ASP A 79 1.16 -5.11 -4.49
CA ASP A 79 1.24 -4.72 -3.07
C ASP A 79 2.37 -5.45 -2.36
N ALA A 80 2.42 -6.78 -2.49
CA ALA A 80 3.48 -7.60 -1.89
C ALA A 80 4.88 -7.25 -2.43
N ALA A 81 5.01 -7.02 -3.74
CA ALA A 81 6.30 -6.65 -4.33
C ALA A 81 6.78 -5.28 -3.85
N PHE A 82 5.89 -4.28 -3.81
CA PHE A 82 6.22 -2.93 -3.37
C PHE A 82 6.57 -2.88 -1.88
N GLU A 83 5.80 -3.57 -1.03
CA GLU A 83 6.12 -3.69 0.39
C GLU A 83 7.49 -4.36 0.58
N ASN A 84 7.76 -5.44 -0.17
CA ASN A 84 9.03 -6.13 -0.10
C ASN A 84 10.20 -5.22 -0.52
N CYS A 85 10.11 -4.46 -1.62
CA CYS A 85 11.23 -3.63 -2.09
C CYS A 85 11.24 -2.18 -1.56
N GLY A 86 10.38 -1.84 -0.60
CA GLY A 86 10.34 -0.51 0.03
C GLY A 86 9.72 0.59 -0.85
N VAL A 87 9.02 0.23 -1.93
CA VAL A 87 8.26 1.18 -2.73
C VAL A 87 6.98 1.58 -1.99
N MET A 88 6.74 2.87 -1.85
CA MET A 88 5.48 3.37 -1.29
C MET A 88 4.41 3.38 -2.39
N ARG A 89 3.28 2.72 -2.13
CA ARG A 89 2.16 2.68 -3.08
C ARG A 89 1.18 3.82 -2.80
N ALA A 90 1.04 4.74 -3.74
CA ALA A 90 -0.06 5.70 -3.73
C ALA A 90 -1.36 5.03 -4.25
N ARG A 91 -2.50 5.33 -3.63
CA ARG A 91 -3.83 4.84 -4.03
C ARG A 91 -4.59 5.85 -4.88
N SER A 92 -4.11 7.09 -4.97
CA SER A 92 -4.68 8.12 -5.83
C SER A 92 -3.61 9.07 -6.39
N MET A 93 -3.96 9.82 -7.44
CA MET A 93 -3.10 10.90 -7.95
C MET A 93 -2.87 11.99 -6.90
N GLN A 94 -3.88 12.28 -6.09
CA GLN A 94 -3.78 13.25 -5.00
C GLN A 94 -2.70 12.79 -4.00
N GLU A 95 -2.80 11.56 -3.49
CA GLU A 95 -1.83 10.99 -2.56
C GLU A 95 -0.40 10.93 -3.14
N LEU A 96 -0.26 10.58 -4.42
CA LEU A 96 1.03 10.59 -5.11
C LEU A 96 1.70 11.97 -5.05
N PHE A 97 0.95 13.03 -5.34
CA PHE A 97 1.46 14.40 -5.32
C PHE A 97 1.59 14.97 -3.90
N ASP A 98 0.75 14.55 -2.96
CA ASP A 98 0.86 14.97 -1.56
C ASP A 98 2.14 14.42 -0.92
N LEU A 99 2.44 13.14 -1.14
CA LEU A 99 3.72 12.52 -0.72
C LEU A 99 4.90 13.20 -1.41
N GLY A 100 4.82 13.42 -2.72
CA GLY A 100 5.86 14.13 -3.46
C GLY A 100 6.10 15.56 -2.93
N THR A 101 5.04 16.26 -2.56
CA THR A 101 5.12 17.62 -1.98
C THR A 101 5.80 17.59 -0.62
N ALA A 102 5.52 16.59 0.22
CA ALA A 102 6.15 16.46 1.52
C ALA A 102 7.65 16.15 1.41
N PHE A 103 8.01 15.10 0.65
CA PHE A 103 9.40 14.69 0.49
C PHE A 103 10.30 15.73 -0.19
N SER A 104 9.74 16.57 -1.08
CA SER A 104 10.51 17.61 -1.77
C SER A 104 10.69 18.90 -0.98
N LYS A 105 10.03 19.06 0.18
CA LYS A 105 9.99 20.35 0.90
C LYS A 105 10.54 20.30 2.32
N THR A 106 10.47 19.16 2.98
CA THR A 106 10.86 19.06 4.39
C THR A 106 11.72 17.85 4.65
N ASP A 107 12.51 17.91 5.72
CA ASP A 107 13.37 16.82 6.16
C ASP A 107 12.54 15.63 6.66
N LEU A 108 13.17 14.46 6.77
CA LEU A 108 12.53 13.28 7.37
C LEU A 108 12.32 13.47 8.88
N PRO A 109 11.19 13.00 9.42
CA PRO A 109 11.00 12.97 10.87
C PRO A 109 12.00 11.98 11.49
N LYS A 110 12.50 12.34 12.69
CA LYS A 110 13.44 11.50 13.45
C LYS A 110 12.77 10.32 14.16
N GLY A 111 11.44 10.33 14.22
CA GLY A 111 10.63 9.33 14.90
C GLY A 111 9.14 9.56 14.64
N LYS A 112 8.30 9.14 15.59
CA LYS A 112 6.84 9.09 15.46
C LYS A 112 6.11 10.06 16.38
N ASN A 113 6.83 10.83 17.20
CA ASN A 113 6.24 11.74 18.18
C ASN A 113 5.92 13.09 17.56
N ILE A 114 4.64 13.37 17.38
CA ILE A 114 4.13 14.54 16.64
C ILE A 114 3.51 15.52 17.62
N ALA A 115 3.92 16.78 17.54
CA ALA A 115 3.18 17.87 18.18
C ALA A 115 2.12 18.42 17.23
N VAL A 116 0.89 18.59 17.72
CA VAL A 116 -0.17 19.27 16.96
C VAL A 116 -0.43 20.62 17.61
N ILE A 117 -0.34 21.70 16.84
CA ILE A 117 -0.71 23.06 17.24
C ILE A 117 -1.95 23.46 16.43
N THR A 118 -3.00 23.94 17.09
CA THR A 118 -4.27 24.28 16.45
C THR A 118 -4.92 25.54 17.02
N ASN A 119 -5.66 26.30 16.21
CA ASN A 119 -6.59 27.33 16.69
C ASN A 119 -8.05 26.87 16.74
N ALA A 120 -8.30 25.61 16.41
CA ALA A 120 -9.61 25.02 16.33
C ALA A 120 -9.58 23.59 16.89
N GLY A 121 -10.06 23.41 18.12
CA GLY A 121 -10.13 22.11 18.78
C GLY A 121 -10.75 21.00 17.93
N GLY A 122 -11.82 21.31 17.16
CA GLY A 122 -12.48 20.33 16.30
C GLY A 122 -11.56 19.68 15.26
N GLY A 123 -10.72 20.47 14.57
CA GLY A 123 -9.76 19.87 13.64
C GLY A 123 -8.51 19.32 14.36
N GLY A 124 -8.20 19.79 15.57
CA GLY A 124 -7.18 19.17 16.42
C GLY A 124 -7.53 17.73 16.72
N VAL A 125 -8.80 17.46 17.06
CA VAL A 125 -9.34 16.10 17.26
C VAL A 125 -9.23 15.27 15.98
N LEU A 126 -9.65 15.79 14.81
CA LEU A 126 -9.51 15.07 13.54
C LEU A 126 -8.05 14.72 13.21
N THR A 127 -7.12 15.62 13.54
CA THR A 127 -5.68 15.39 13.35
C THR A 127 -5.19 14.29 14.29
N ALA A 128 -5.57 14.33 15.56
CA ALA A 128 -5.23 13.34 16.58
C ALA A 128 -5.75 11.94 16.22
N ASP A 129 -7.03 11.83 15.86
CA ASP A 129 -7.66 10.57 15.46
C ASP A 129 -6.91 9.94 14.29
N LYS A 130 -6.54 10.76 13.29
CA LYS A 130 -5.82 10.25 12.13
C LYS A 130 -4.37 9.87 12.43
N ILE A 131 -3.69 10.60 13.32
CA ILE A 131 -2.34 10.24 13.80
C ILE A 131 -2.35 8.84 14.41
N GLU A 132 -3.33 8.55 15.27
CA GLU A 132 -3.48 7.24 15.90
C GLU A 132 -3.87 6.15 14.89
N GLU A 133 -4.81 6.42 13.98
CA GLU A 133 -5.25 5.49 12.92
C GLU A 133 -4.06 5.02 12.05
N GLU A 134 -3.14 5.92 11.71
CA GLU A 134 -1.95 5.63 10.90
C GLU A 134 -0.77 5.04 11.71
N GLY A 135 -0.96 4.82 13.02
CA GLY A 135 0.06 4.27 13.92
C GLY A 135 1.25 5.19 14.16
N LEU A 136 1.03 6.51 14.07
CA LEU A 136 1.93 7.54 14.59
C LEU A 136 1.54 7.87 16.04
N GLN A 137 2.26 8.78 16.69
CA GLN A 137 2.05 9.08 18.12
C GLN A 137 1.93 10.58 18.34
N LEU A 138 0.94 11.01 19.14
CA LEU A 138 0.97 12.34 19.72
C LEU A 138 2.08 12.39 20.77
N ALA A 139 2.96 13.38 20.66
CA ALA A 139 4.00 13.61 21.66
C ALA A 139 3.37 13.92 23.02
N GLU A 140 3.84 13.22 24.07
CA GLU A 140 3.48 13.50 25.45
C GLU A 140 4.30 14.70 25.95
N LEU A 141 3.63 15.79 26.34
CA LEU A 141 4.29 17.02 26.77
C LEU A 141 4.62 16.94 28.25
N THR A 142 5.82 17.40 28.63
CA THR A 142 6.21 17.41 30.05
C THR A 142 5.44 18.50 30.82
N GLU A 143 5.32 18.32 32.15
CA GLU A 143 4.76 19.35 33.04
C GLU A 143 5.49 20.70 32.91
N GLU A 144 6.81 20.68 32.66
CA GLU A 144 7.59 21.91 32.44
C GLU A 144 7.20 22.60 31.14
N THR A 145 7.09 21.85 30.05
CA THR A 145 6.67 22.37 28.74
C THR A 145 5.24 22.91 28.81
N MET A 146 4.32 22.19 29.46
CA MET A 146 2.94 22.63 29.67
C MET A 146 2.87 23.90 30.53
N ALA A 147 3.72 24.04 31.55
CA ALA A 147 3.80 25.26 32.35
C ALA A 147 4.23 26.47 31.50
N LYS A 148 5.27 26.33 30.65
CA LYS A 148 5.70 27.39 29.72
C LYS A 148 4.59 27.76 28.73
N LEU A 149 3.92 26.76 28.18
CA LEU A 149 2.80 26.97 27.25
C LEU A 149 1.65 27.72 27.93
N ARG A 150 1.39 27.49 29.23
CA ARG A 150 0.33 28.18 29.98
C ARG A 150 0.62 29.66 30.26
N GLU A 151 1.87 30.11 30.14
CA GLU A 151 2.20 31.54 30.17
C GLU A 151 1.77 32.29 28.89
N VAL A 152 1.54 31.55 27.80
CA VAL A 152 1.22 32.08 26.46
C VAL A 152 -0.22 31.78 26.07
N ILE A 153 -0.72 30.60 26.42
CA ILE A 153 -2.05 30.10 26.07
C ILE A 153 -3.03 30.41 27.21
N PRO A 154 -4.17 31.08 26.95
CA PRO A 154 -5.21 31.34 27.94
C PRO A 154 -5.77 30.07 28.59
N GLU A 155 -6.47 30.23 29.72
CA GLU A 155 -7.05 29.11 30.48
C GLU A 155 -8.03 28.29 29.62
N GLU A 156 -8.74 28.96 28.71
CA GLU A 156 -9.70 28.37 27.79
C GLU A 156 -9.05 27.48 26.70
N GLY A 157 -7.75 27.68 26.42
CA GLY A 157 -6.98 26.88 25.48
C GLY A 157 -6.35 25.64 26.11
N SER A 158 -5.86 24.72 25.28
CA SER A 158 -5.23 23.47 25.74
C SER A 158 -3.71 23.56 25.67
N VAL A 159 -3.03 23.20 26.76
CA VAL A 159 -1.57 22.94 26.79
C VAL A 159 -1.22 21.48 26.54
N HIS A 160 -2.20 20.58 26.52
CA HIS A 160 -2.00 19.20 26.14
C HIS A 160 -1.93 19.09 24.62
N ASN A 161 -1.39 17.99 24.10
CA ASN A 161 -1.36 17.73 22.67
C ASN A 161 -2.67 17.04 22.23
N PRO A 162 -3.46 17.58 21.27
CA PRO A 162 -3.25 18.81 20.49
C PRO A 162 -3.34 20.12 21.27
N ILE A 163 -2.33 20.98 21.06
CA ILE A 163 -2.17 22.28 21.71
C ILE A 163 -3.13 23.27 21.05
N ASP A 164 -4.14 23.72 21.78
CA ASP A 164 -5.17 24.65 21.27
C ASP A 164 -4.84 26.08 21.71
N VAL A 165 -4.35 26.89 20.76
CA VAL A 165 -4.01 28.31 20.96
C VAL A 165 -5.23 29.24 20.88
N LEU A 166 -6.42 28.70 20.60
CA LEU A 166 -7.69 29.39 20.39
C LEU A 166 -7.81 30.14 19.05
N GLY A 167 -9.05 30.33 18.61
CA GLY A 167 -9.40 30.94 17.33
C GLY A 167 -9.00 32.39 17.15
N ASP A 168 -8.78 33.12 18.25
CA ASP A 168 -8.37 34.52 18.29
C ASP A 168 -6.88 34.71 18.65
N ALA A 169 -6.08 33.64 18.62
CA ALA A 169 -4.64 33.67 18.81
C ALA A 169 -3.95 34.74 17.93
N SER A 170 -3.07 35.52 18.55
CA SER A 170 -2.20 36.45 17.82
C SER A 170 -1.04 35.71 17.12
N PRO A 171 -0.41 36.32 16.10
CA PRO A 171 0.83 35.77 15.53
C PRO A 171 1.93 35.53 16.59
N GLU A 172 2.04 36.42 17.58
CA GLU A 172 2.99 36.27 18.70
C GLU A 172 2.69 35.04 19.56
N ALA A 173 1.41 34.69 19.74
CA ALA A 173 1.03 33.47 20.46
C ALA A 173 1.45 32.21 19.68
N TYR A 174 1.32 32.22 18.35
CA TYR A 174 1.84 31.16 17.48
C TYR A 174 3.36 31.06 17.55
N GLU A 175 4.07 32.17 17.39
CA GLU A 175 5.54 32.25 17.46
C GLU A 175 6.04 31.62 18.77
N LYS A 176 5.58 32.12 19.92
CA LYS A 176 6.00 31.62 21.24
C LYS A 176 5.64 30.16 21.46
N THR A 177 4.46 29.72 21.03
CA THR A 177 4.04 28.32 21.14
C THR A 177 4.96 27.42 20.32
N LEU A 178 5.25 27.79 19.07
CA LEU A 178 6.16 27.04 18.20
C LEU A 178 7.57 27.00 18.78
N GLU A 179 8.07 28.09 19.35
CA GLU A 179 9.38 28.12 20.01
C GLU A 179 9.47 27.15 21.20
N ILE A 180 8.45 27.13 22.06
CA ILE A 180 8.42 26.24 23.22
C ILE A 180 8.38 24.79 22.77
N VAL A 181 7.49 24.46 21.82
CA VAL A 181 7.26 23.08 21.37
C VAL A 181 8.46 22.56 20.57
N LEU A 182 8.93 23.30 19.57
CA LEU A 182 9.97 22.82 18.68
C LEU A 182 11.36 22.77 19.34
N ALA A 183 11.55 23.42 20.49
CA ALA A 183 12.76 23.27 21.30
C ALA A 183 12.89 21.90 22.00
N GLU A 184 11.81 21.13 22.14
CA GLU A 184 11.81 19.88 22.92
C GLU A 184 12.33 18.68 22.13
N ASP A 185 13.50 18.12 22.47
CA ASP A 185 14.16 17.06 21.69
C ASP A 185 13.32 15.78 21.47
N TYR A 186 12.34 15.51 22.33
CA TYR A 186 11.44 14.34 22.21
C TYR A 186 10.33 14.51 21.16
N ILE A 187 10.21 15.70 20.56
CA ILE A 187 9.25 16.00 19.48
C ILE A 187 9.97 15.85 18.14
N ASP A 188 9.51 14.90 17.33
CA ASP A 188 10.13 14.52 16.07
C ASP A 188 9.68 15.38 14.88
N SER A 189 8.44 15.89 14.94
CA SER A 189 7.82 16.72 13.91
C SER A 189 6.59 17.46 14.46
N ALA A 190 6.10 18.45 13.71
CA ALA A 190 4.91 19.20 14.09
C ALA A 190 3.89 19.30 12.94
N ILE A 191 2.60 19.26 13.30
CA ILE A 191 1.49 19.63 12.43
C ILE A 191 0.85 20.89 12.99
N ILE A 192 0.78 21.93 12.16
CA ILE A 192 0.14 23.19 12.50
C ILE A 192 -1.16 23.24 11.72
N MET A 193 -2.29 23.21 12.42
CA MET A 193 -3.60 23.24 11.80
C MET A 193 -4.32 24.55 12.12
N ALA A 194 -4.77 25.24 11.07
CA ALA A 194 -5.50 26.48 11.20
C ALA A 194 -6.85 26.42 10.47
N CYS A 195 -7.88 26.94 11.15
CA CYS A 195 -9.16 27.33 10.58
C CYS A 195 -9.23 28.86 10.43
N PRO A 196 -9.94 29.38 9.42
CA PRO A 196 -10.07 30.82 9.24
C PRO A 196 -10.97 31.41 10.33
N THR A 197 -10.50 32.48 10.97
CA THR A 197 -11.30 33.32 11.87
C THR A 197 -11.16 34.79 11.48
N ALA A 198 -12.02 35.65 12.00
CA ALA A 198 -11.92 37.09 11.74
C ALA A 198 -10.64 37.73 12.30
N SER A 199 -10.07 37.14 13.35
CA SER A 199 -8.87 37.62 14.04
C SER A 199 -7.58 37.04 13.45
N TYR A 200 -7.66 35.91 12.75
CA TYR A 200 -6.52 35.22 12.18
C TYR A 200 -5.77 36.09 11.17
N LYS A 201 -4.43 36.03 11.19
CA LYS A 201 -3.52 36.84 10.40
C LYS A 201 -2.64 35.94 9.53
N PRO A 202 -3.12 35.51 8.34
CA PRO A 202 -2.48 34.45 7.57
C PRO A 202 -1.01 34.73 7.24
N ARG A 203 -0.69 35.94 6.78
CA ARG A 203 0.69 36.28 6.41
C ARG A 203 1.62 36.23 7.62
N GLU A 204 1.25 36.89 8.70
CA GLU A 204 2.06 37.02 9.91
C GLU A 204 2.22 35.68 10.64
N VAL A 205 1.19 34.83 10.65
CA VAL A 205 1.31 33.46 11.18
C VAL A 205 2.22 32.62 10.27
N GLY A 206 2.09 32.73 8.95
CA GLY A 206 3.00 32.07 8.01
C GLY A 206 4.47 32.47 8.21
N GLU A 207 4.74 33.76 8.44
CA GLU A 207 6.07 34.28 8.76
C GLU A 207 6.59 33.69 10.09
N ALA A 208 5.76 33.60 11.13
CA ALA A 208 6.13 32.95 12.39
C ALA A 208 6.47 31.45 12.24
N ILE A 209 5.75 30.73 11.37
CA ILE A 209 6.04 29.32 11.06
C ILE A 209 7.39 29.19 10.32
N VAL A 210 7.67 30.10 9.38
CA VAL A 210 8.95 30.14 8.66
C VAL A 210 10.11 30.41 9.61
N ASP A 211 9.96 31.37 10.51
CA ASP A 211 10.98 31.67 11.52
C ASP A 211 11.24 30.48 12.44
N ALA A 212 10.17 29.80 12.86
CA ALA A 212 10.27 28.57 13.63
C ALA A 212 11.00 27.45 12.87
N LYS A 213 10.68 27.22 11.58
CA LYS A 213 11.40 26.26 10.72
C LYS A 213 12.89 26.61 10.61
N ASN A 214 13.23 27.88 10.42
CA ASN A 214 14.62 28.30 10.26
C ASN A 214 15.42 28.17 11.56
N LYS A 215 14.75 28.32 12.71
CA LYS A 215 15.34 28.20 14.04
C LYS A 215 15.48 26.75 14.50
N PHE A 216 14.53 25.89 14.14
CA PHE A 216 14.47 24.50 14.60
C PHE A 216 14.50 23.54 13.41
N ASN A 217 15.48 22.64 13.38
CA ASN A 217 15.62 21.65 12.31
C ASN A 217 14.69 20.44 12.51
N LYS A 218 13.39 20.70 12.53
CA LYS A 218 12.32 19.69 12.67
C LYS A 218 11.31 19.83 11.54
N PRO A 219 10.79 18.73 10.98
CA PRO A 219 9.77 18.79 9.94
C PRO A 219 8.48 19.42 10.45
N ILE A 220 7.97 20.39 9.69
CA ILE A 220 6.70 21.04 9.96
C ILE A 220 5.77 20.81 8.77
N MET A 221 4.55 20.37 9.05
CA MET A 221 3.46 20.33 8.07
C MET A 221 2.36 21.31 8.46
N VAL A 222 1.82 22.04 7.49
CA VAL A 222 0.75 23.00 7.73
C VAL A 222 -0.56 22.50 7.11
N VAL A 223 -1.65 22.62 7.85
CA VAL A 223 -3.00 22.28 7.43
C VAL A 223 -3.85 23.55 7.50
N ASN A 224 -4.11 24.14 6.34
CA ASN A 224 -4.87 25.38 6.20
C ASN A 224 -6.29 25.09 5.73
N MET A 225 -7.17 24.77 6.68
CA MET A 225 -8.55 24.33 6.44
C MET A 225 -9.49 25.53 6.24
N GLY A 226 -9.37 26.21 5.09
CA GLY A 226 -10.20 27.39 4.80
C GLY A 226 -10.11 27.94 3.38
N GLY A 227 -9.40 27.24 2.49
CA GLY A 227 -9.32 27.59 1.08
C GLY A 227 -8.76 29.01 0.84
N PRO A 228 -9.48 29.90 0.13
CA PRO A 228 -8.97 31.21 -0.29
C PRO A 228 -8.47 32.13 0.82
N THR A 229 -8.96 31.98 2.06
CA THR A 229 -8.54 32.83 3.20
C THR A 229 -7.07 32.65 3.56
N PHE A 230 -6.47 31.53 3.19
CA PHE A 230 -5.08 31.20 3.48
C PHE A 230 -4.13 31.46 2.31
N VAL A 231 -4.56 32.17 1.25
CA VAL A 231 -3.71 32.38 0.06
C VAL A 231 -2.38 33.07 0.42
N GLU A 232 -2.41 34.11 1.25
CA GLU A 232 -1.18 34.82 1.63
C GLU A 232 -0.22 33.94 2.42
N GLU A 233 -0.73 33.20 3.40
CA GLU A 233 0.06 32.24 4.18
C GLU A 233 0.65 31.14 3.29
N ASN A 234 -0.17 30.54 2.44
CA ASN A 234 0.24 29.48 1.53
C ASN A 234 1.34 29.94 0.56
N LEU A 235 1.37 31.22 0.17
CA LEU A 235 2.45 31.77 -0.65
C LEU A 235 3.75 31.85 0.16
N VAL A 236 3.70 32.42 1.36
CA VAL A 236 4.87 32.52 2.27
C VAL A 236 5.45 31.14 2.57
N LEU A 237 4.60 30.18 2.95
CA LEU A 237 5.01 28.81 3.29
C LEU A 237 5.63 28.09 2.08
N ARG A 238 5.06 28.25 0.88
CA ARG A 238 5.58 27.62 -0.34
C ARG A 238 6.94 28.18 -0.75
N GLU A 239 7.14 29.49 -0.65
CA GLU A 239 8.44 30.14 -0.95
C GLU A 239 9.56 29.64 -0.03
N HIS A 240 9.21 29.15 1.16
CA HIS A 240 10.15 28.64 2.17
C HIS A 240 10.13 27.12 2.30
N ASN A 241 9.59 26.39 1.31
CA ASN A 241 9.54 24.93 1.30
C ASN A 241 8.88 24.35 2.56
N ILE A 242 7.70 24.84 2.94
CA ILE A 242 6.87 24.20 3.96
C ILE A 242 5.71 23.49 3.25
N PRO A 243 5.54 22.17 3.43
CA PRO A 243 4.42 21.46 2.84
C PRO A 243 3.10 21.91 3.48
N THR A 244 2.15 22.29 2.63
CA THR A 244 0.86 22.83 3.07
C THR A 244 -0.28 22.04 2.44
N PHE A 245 -1.21 21.61 3.27
CA PHE A 245 -2.35 20.78 2.92
C PHE A 245 -3.65 21.46 3.34
N VAL A 246 -4.78 20.97 2.83
CA VAL A 246 -6.10 21.50 3.17
C VAL A 246 -6.74 20.70 4.31
N PHE A 247 -6.52 19.39 4.33
CA PHE A 247 -7.15 18.47 5.27
C PHE A 247 -6.11 17.83 6.19
N PRO A 248 -6.42 17.65 7.49
CA PRO A 248 -5.54 16.98 8.44
C PRO A 248 -5.07 15.61 7.94
N GLU A 249 -5.98 14.84 7.35
CA GLU A 249 -5.73 13.47 6.95
C GLU A 249 -4.63 13.38 5.90
N THR A 250 -4.62 14.33 4.96
CA THR A 250 -3.57 14.42 3.95
C THR A 250 -2.20 14.66 4.55
N ALA A 251 -2.10 15.60 5.52
CA ALA A 251 -0.82 15.90 6.18
C ALA A 251 -0.32 14.69 6.98
N VAL A 252 -1.22 14.02 7.71
CA VAL A 252 -0.85 12.83 8.50
C VAL A 252 -0.40 11.69 7.61
N ILE A 253 -1.10 11.41 6.50
CA ILE A 253 -0.69 10.37 5.53
C ILE A 253 0.68 10.70 4.91
N ALA A 254 0.91 11.96 4.57
CA ALA A 254 2.20 12.39 4.04
C ALA A 254 3.33 12.19 5.07
N LEU A 255 3.11 12.60 6.33
CA LEU A 255 4.07 12.43 7.42
C LEU A 255 4.32 10.95 7.73
N LYS A 256 3.27 10.10 7.66
CA LYS A 256 3.38 8.64 7.77
C LYS A 256 4.28 8.08 6.68
N GLY A 257 4.11 8.52 5.43
CA GLY A 257 4.98 8.13 4.32
C GLY A 257 6.44 8.48 4.60
N MET A 258 6.70 9.71 5.08
CA MET A 258 8.06 10.16 5.43
C MET A 258 8.68 9.35 6.57
N ALA A 259 7.92 9.06 7.63
CA ALA A 259 8.36 8.21 8.72
C ALA A 259 8.64 6.77 8.25
N THR A 260 7.78 6.22 7.40
CA THR A 260 7.93 4.89 6.80
C THR A 260 9.21 4.81 5.96
N PHE A 261 9.49 5.83 5.14
CA PHE A 261 10.74 5.90 4.39
C PHE A 261 11.97 5.99 5.29
N SER A 262 11.90 6.75 6.39
CA SER A 262 12.98 6.80 7.40
C SER A 262 13.29 5.41 7.97
N GLU A 263 12.28 4.58 8.21
CA GLU A 263 12.45 3.19 8.62
C GLU A 263 13.05 2.32 7.49
N ILE A 264 12.54 2.43 6.26
CA ILE A 264 13.04 1.67 5.10
C ILE A 264 14.53 1.93 4.88
N LYS A 265 14.96 3.20 4.95
CA LYS A 265 16.35 3.60 4.80
C LYS A 265 17.30 2.97 5.83
N GLN A 266 16.79 2.66 7.02
CA GLN A 266 17.58 2.09 8.12
C GLN A 266 17.52 0.56 8.16
N LYS A 267 16.50 -0.06 7.56
CA LYS A 267 16.36 -1.52 7.52
C LYS A 267 17.41 -2.13 6.60
N SER A 268 18.13 -3.15 7.09
CA SER A 268 18.80 -4.08 6.20
C SER A 268 17.73 -4.83 5.42
N HIS A 269 17.70 -4.64 4.10
CA HIS A 269 16.85 -5.43 3.23
C HIS A 269 17.36 -6.87 3.24
N GLU A 270 16.74 -7.70 4.08
CA GLU A 270 16.85 -9.14 3.94
C GLU A 270 15.72 -9.58 3.02
N SER A 271 16.10 -10.22 1.92
CA SER A 271 15.12 -10.81 1.00
C SER A 271 14.29 -11.83 1.77
N ALA A 272 13.00 -11.53 1.95
CA ALA A 272 12.06 -12.46 2.55
C ALA A 272 12.06 -13.80 1.80
N VAL A 273 12.33 -13.78 0.48
CA VAL A 273 12.42 -14.95 -0.39
C VAL A 273 13.65 -15.81 -0.10
N ASP A 274 14.79 -15.19 0.22
CA ASP A 274 16.03 -15.92 0.51
C ASP A 274 16.01 -16.56 1.90
N ASN A 275 15.16 -16.03 2.79
CA ASN A 275 14.96 -16.52 4.15
C ASN A 275 13.83 -17.57 4.26
N LEU A 276 13.23 -18.02 3.15
CA LEU A 276 12.22 -19.07 3.17
C LEU A 276 12.86 -20.46 3.19
N ASP A 277 12.80 -21.12 4.33
CA ASP A 277 13.18 -22.53 4.47
C ASP A 277 12.10 -23.47 3.91
N GLY A 278 12.54 -24.60 3.33
CA GLY A 278 11.64 -25.68 2.91
C GLY A 278 10.88 -25.45 1.60
N ILE A 279 11.18 -24.39 0.86
CA ILE A 279 10.65 -24.18 -0.48
C ILE A 279 11.38 -25.04 -1.53
N ASN A 280 10.64 -25.50 -2.54
CA ASN A 280 11.16 -26.27 -3.66
C ASN A 280 10.87 -25.52 -4.98
N LYS A 281 11.68 -24.48 -5.24
CA LYS A 281 11.58 -23.68 -6.47
C LYS A 281 11.72 -24.55 -7.73
N GLU A 282 12.61 -25.56 -7.71
CA GLU A 282 12.80 -26.45 -8.85
C GLU A 282 11.53 -27.24 -9.21
N GLU A 283 10.79 -27.73 -8.21
CA GLU A 283 9.53 -28.44 -8.44
C GLU A 283 8.46 -27.53 -9.03
N ALA A 284 8.31 -26.32 -8.47
CA ALA A 284 7.39 -25.33 -9.02
C ALA A 284 7.71 -24.99 -10.49
N THR A 285 9.00 -24.76 -10.79
CA THR A 285 9.47 -24.49 -12.16
C THR A 285 9.18 -25.66 -13.09
N LYS A 286 9.46 -26.91 -12.68
CA LYS A 286 9.16 -28.11 -13.48
C LYS A 286 7.67 -28.22 -13.82
N ILE A 287 6.77 -27.94 -12.86
CA ILE A 287 5.32 -27.97 -13.09
C ILE A 287 4.93 -26.92 -14.14
N ILE A 288 5.42 -25.68 -14.00
CA ILE A 288 5.12 -24.58 -14.92
C ILE A 288 5.67 -24.85 -16.32
N GLU A 289 6.91 -25.32 -16.43
CA GLU A 289 7.55 -25.67 -17.69
C GLU A 289 6.86 -26.84 -18.39
N SER A 290 6.44 -27.86 -17.62
CA SER A 290 5.66 -28.98 -18.14
C SER A 290 4.35 -28.50 -18.75
N ALA A 291 3.57 -27.67 -18.03
CA ALA A 291 2.33 -27.11 -18.55
C ALA A 291 2.54 -26.30 -19.85
N LYS A 292 3.58 -25.45 -19.88
CA LYS A 292 3.96 -24.70 -21.10
C LYS A 292 4.35 -25.61 -22.26
N SER A 293 5.16 -26.64 -22.00
CA SER A 293 5.60 -27.59 -23.02
C SER A 293 4.44 -28.40 -23.62
N ASN A 294 3.38 -28.59 -22.84
CA ASN A 294 2.13 -29.23 -23.25
C ASN A 294 1.15 -28.25 -23.94
N GLY A 295 1.56 -27.00 -24.18
CA GLY A 295 0.76 -26.00 -24.88
C GLY A 295 -0.44 -25.48 -24.07
N LYS A 296 -0.41 -25.61 -22.73
CA LYS A 296 -1.44 -25.06 -21.86
C LYS A 296 -1.28 -23.54 -21.70
N ASP A 297 -2.40 -22.82 -21.73
CA ASP A 297 -2.40 -21.36 -21.51
C ASP A 297 -2.47 -21.00 -20.01
N ALA A 298 -2.86 -21.95 -19.17
CA ALA A 298 -2.97 -21.80 -17.72
C ALA A 298 -2.75 -23.13 -17.01
N LEU A 299 -2.33 -23.08 -15.74
CA LEU A 299 -2.31 -24.25 -14.87
C LEU A 299 -3.74 -24.67 -14.50
N ILE A 300 -3.99 -25.97 -14.46
CA ILE A 300 -5.21 -26.50 -13.81
C ILE A 300 -5.05 -26.42 -12.29
N GLY A 301 -6.16 -26.54 -11.55
CA GLY A 301 -6.17 -26.32 -10.09
C GLY A 301 -5.23 -27.25 -9.32
N SER A 302 -5.11 -28.50 -9.74
CA SER A 302 -4.21 -29.50 -9.17
C SER A 302 -2.73 -29.14 -9.39
N GLU A 303 -2.35 -28.68 -10.59
CA GLU A 303 -1.01 -28.16 -10.87
C GLU A 303 -0.71 -26.90 -10.03
N ALA A 304 -1.65 -25.96 -9.96
CA ALA A 304 -1.55 -24.76 -9.14
C ALA A 304 -1.40 -25.08 -7.65
N TYR A 305 -2.12 -26.11 -7.15
CA TYR A 305 -1.98 -26.61 -5.79
C TYR A 305 -0.57 -27.16 -5.52
N GLN A 306 0.01 -27.92 -6.45
CA GLN A 306 1.38 -28.42 -6.29
C GLN A 306 2.40 -27.28 -6.28
N VAL A 307 2.21 -26.24 -7.11
CA VAL A 307 3.06 -25.03 -7.06
C VAL A 307 2.93 -24.34 -5.70
N ALA A 308 1.72 -24.12 -5.19
CA ALA A 308 1.49 -23.52 -3.88
C ALA A 308 2.17 -24.34 -2.77
N LYS A 309 2.01 -25.67 -2.79
CA LYS A 309 2.64 -26.61 -1.86
C LYS A 309 4.17 -26.55 -1.93
N ALA A 310 4.74 -26.46 -3.13
CA ALA A 310 6.18 -26.33 -3.32
C ALA A 310 6.75 -25.04 -2.70
N TYR A 311 5.93 -23.99 -2.58
CA TYR A 311 6.28 -22.74 -1.87
C TYR A 311 5.84 -22.73 -0.40
N GLY A 312 5.36 -23.84 0.15
CA GLY A 312 4.89 -23.92 1.54
C GLY A 312 3.57 -23.17 1.82
N ILE A 313 2.85 -22.76 0.77
CA ILE A 313 1.57 -22.04 0.89
C ILE A 313 0.48 -23.05 1.24
N SER A 314 -0.18 -22.85 2.39
CA SER A 314 -1.27 -23.70 2.84
C SER A 314 -2.49 -23.53 1.93
N ALA A 315 -2.90 -24.62 1.27
CA ALA A 315 -4.09 -24.68 0.43
C ALA A 315 -4.80 -26.02 0.61
N ALA A 316 -6.11 -26.06 0.36
CA ALA A 316 -6.88 -27.30 0.39
C ALA A 316 -6.35 -28.28 -0.67
N PRO A 317 -6.10 -29.56 -0.33
CA PRO A 317 -5.59 -30.54 -1.28
C PRO A 317 -6.48 -30.68 -2.52
N ILE A 318 -5.84 -30.72 -3.69
CA ILE A 318 -6.49 -30.95 -4.98
C ILE A 318 -5.78 -32.10 -5.69
N VAL A 319 -6.54 -33.12 -6.11
CA VAL A 319 -6.03 -34.28 -6.86
C VAL A 319 -6.77 -34.35 -8.19
N LEU A 320 -6.01 -34.47 -9.28
CA LEU A 320 -6.56 -34.76 -10.61
C LEU A 320 -6.84 -36.26 -10.72
N ALA A 321 -8.07 -36.60 -11.10
CA ALA A 321 -8.48 -37.96 -11.44
C ALA A 321 -8.87 -38.04 -12.92
N THR A 322 -8.39 -39.07 -13.61
CA THR A 322 -8.68 -39.34 -15.02
C THR A 322 -9.75 -40.42 -15.21
N THR A 323 -10.04 -41.17 -14.14
CA THR A 323 -11.12 -42.16 -14.07
C THR A 323 -12.02 -41.90 -12.86
N LYS A 324 -13.25 -42.44 -12.90
CA LYS A 324 -14.19 -42.31 -11.79
C LYS A 324 -13.68 -43.05 -10.54
N GLU A 325 -13.02 -44.20 -10.73
CA GLU A 325 -12.46 -45.00 -9.65
C GLU A 325 -11.32 -44.25 -8.94
N GLU A 326 -10.46 -43.56 -9.70
CA GLU A 326 -9.43 -42.66 -9.15
C GLU A 326 -10.06 -41.51 -8.35
N ALA A 327 -11.12 -40.89 -8.89
CA ALA A 327 -11.81 -39.80 -8.21
C ALA A 327 -12.45 -40.27 -6.90
N GLY A 328 -13.09 -41.44 -6.92
CA GLY A 328 -13.69 -42.07 -5.75
C GLY A 328 -12.66 -42.39 -4.66
N GLN A 329 -11.50 -42.93 -5.06
CA GLN A 329 -10.41 -43.20 -4.10
C GLN A 329 -9.83 -41.92 -3.51
N ALA A 330 -9.56 -40.91 -4.33
CA ALA A 330 -9.06 -39.63 -3.85
C ALA A 330 -10.02 -38.95 -2.86
N ALA A 331 -11.33 -39.08 -3.07
CA ALA A 331 -12.34 -38.57 -2.15
C ALA A 331 -12.38 -39.30 -0.81
N GLU A 332 -12.21 -40.63 -0.81
CA GLU A 332 -12.07 -41.41 0.43
C GLU A 332 -10.84 -40.97 1.24
N ASP A 333 -9.70 -40.80 0.56
CA ASP A 333 -8.44 -40.40 1.18
C ASP A 333 -8.51 -38.98 1.77
N MET A 334 -9.21 -38.06 1.08
CA MET A 334 -9.44 -36.68 1.54
C MET A 334 -10.54 -36.57 2.61
N GLN A 335 -11.36 -37.61 2.76
CA GLN A 335 -12.59 -37.64 3.54
C GLN A 335 -13.65 -36.64 3.04
N TYR A 336 -14.90 -36.89 3.40
CA TYR A 336 -16.05 -36.07 2.99
C TYR A 336 -16.28 -34.85 3.91
N PRO A 337 -17.04 -33.83 3.46
CA PRO A 337 -17.51 -33.63 2.08
C PRO A 337 -16.38 -33.20 1.13
N VAL A 338 -16.54 -33.52 -0.16
CA VAL A 338 -15.62 -33.11 -1.24
C VAL A 338 -16.35 -32.31 -2.31
N VAL A 339 -15.55 -31.64 -3.15
CA VAL A 339 -15.97 -30.90 -4.34
C VAL A 339 -15.30 -31.54 -5.56
N LEU A 340 -16.06 -31.74 -6.63
CA LEU A 340 -15.55 -32.13 -7.95
C LEU A 340 -15.59 -30.94 -8.91
N LYS A 341 -14.51 -30.74 -9.66
CA LYS A 341 -14.40 -29.66 -10.66
C LYS A 341 -13.80 -30.21 -11.95
N ILE A 342 -14.34 -29.86 -13.11
CA ILE A 342 -13.72 -30.20 -14.39
C ILE A 342 -12.31 -29.60 -14.48
N ALA A 343 -11.33 -30.39 -14.93
CA ALA A 343 -9.96 -29.97 -15.14
C ALA A 343 -9.74 -29.72 -16.64
N SER A 344 -9.51 -28.46 -17.01
CA SER A 344 -9.13 -28.05 -18.36
C SER A 344 -8.64 -26.61 -18.32
N ASP A 345 -7.58 -26.30 -19.06
CA ASP A 345 -7.10 -24.92 -19.29
C ASP A 345 -7.99 -24.16 -20.28
N LYS A 346 -8.78 -24.86 -21.12
CA LYS A 346 -9.69 -24.27 -22.11
C LYS A 346 -11.11 -24.01 -21.59
N ILE A 347 -11.49 -24.58 -20.44
CA ILE A 347 -12.81 -24.39 -19.82
C ILE A 347 -12.69 -23.50 -18.58
N LEU A 348 -12.73 -22.18 -18.79
CA LEU A 348 -12.56 -21.19 -17.73
C LEU A 348 -13.81 -21.05 -16.84
N HIS A 349 -15.00 -20.98 -17.44
CA HIS A 349 -16.28 -20.82 -16.72
C HIS A 349 -16.93 -22.16 -16.36
N LYS A 350 -16.26 -22.92 -15.49
CA LYS A 350 -16.63 -24.30 -15.12
C LYS A 350 -18.04 -24.45 -14.55
N THR A 351 -18.52 -23.46 -13.81
CA THR A 351 -19.85 -23.48 -13.17
C THR A 351 -20.98 -23.44 -14.20
N ASP A 352 -20.80 -22.70 -15.30
CA ASP A 352 -21.86 -22.45 -16.29
C ASP A 352 -22.26 -23.73 -17.04
N ILE A 353 -21.34 -24.69 -17.13
CA ILE A 353 -21.56 -26.00 -17.76
C ILE A 353 -21.91 -27.09 -16.73
N GLY A 354 -22.13 -26.73 -15.46
CA GLY A 354 -22.33 -27.70 -14.38
C GLY A 354 -21.08 -28.53 -14.06
N GLY A 355 -19.91 -28.05 -14.46
CA GLY A 355 -18.59 -28.67 -14.25
C GLY A 355 -18.04 -28.48 -12.85
N VAL A 356 -18.86 -28.00 -11.90
CA VAL A 356 -18.56 -27.94 -10.47
C VAL A 356 -19.71 -28.61 -9.71
N GLN A 357 -19.39 -29.61 -8.88
CA GLN A 357 -20.35 -30.32 -8.03
C GLN A 357 -19.82 -30.27 -6.58
N VAL A 358 -20.60 -29.71 -5.66
CA VAL A 358 -20.21 -29.46 -4.26
C VAL A 358 -20.99 -30.36 -3.31
N ASN A 359 -20.52 -30.44 -2.06
CA ASN A 359 -21.20 -31.16 -0.97
C ASN A 359 -21.44 -32.65 -1.28
N ILE A 360 -20.43 -33.31 -1.85
CA ILE A 360 -20.49 -34.74 -2.18
C ILE A 360 -20.01 -35.54 -0.97
N ASN A 361 -20.76 -36.58 -0.59
CA ASN A 361 -20.60 -37.25 0.70
C ASN A 361 -20.33 -38.77 0.63
N SER A 362 -20.25 -39.36 -0.57
CA SER A 362 -19.88 -40.78 -0.73
C SER A 362 -19.10 -41.05 -2.00
N LYS A 363 -18.45 -42.21 -2.06
CA LYS A 363 -17.64 -42.66 -3.21
C LYS A 363 -18.51 -42.89 -4.44
N GLU A 364 -19.68 -43.49 -4.24
CA GLU A 364 -20.65 -43.76 -5.31
C GLU A 364 -21.19 -42.44 -5.90
N GLU A 365 -21.41 -41.44 -5.06
CA GLU A 365 -21.82 -40.11 -5.49
C GLU A 365 -20.69 -39.44 -6.29
N VAL A 366 -19.44 -39.55 -5.85
CA VAL A 366 -18.27 -39.05 -6.60
C VAL A 366 -18.17 -39.70 -7.98
N GLU A 367 -18.25 -41.03 -8.06
CA GLU A 367 -18.14 -41.77 -9.31
C GLU A 367 -19.26 -41.39 -10.30
N THR A 368 -20.49 -41.25 -9.79
CA THR A 368 -21.64 -40.80 -10.59
C THR A 368 -21.43 -39.37 -11.10
N LYS A 369 -21.03 -38.46 -10.21
CA LYS A 369 -20.83 -37.04 -10.54
C LYS A 369 -19.64 -36.82 -11.46
N PHE A 370 -18.61 -37.65 -11.38
CA PHE A 370 -17.50 -37.67 -12.33
C PHE A 370 -17.99 -37.88 -13.76
N GLU A 371 -18.78 -38.94 -14.00
CA GLU A 371 -19.31 -39.24 -15.33
C GLU A 371 -20.24 -38.12 -15.83
N GLU A 372 -21.10 -37.57 -14.95
CA GLU A 372 -21.96 -36.43 -15.28
C GLU A 372 -21.15 -35.19 -15.72
N ILE A 373 -20.08 -34.84 -14.98
CA ILE A 373 -19.23 -33.68 -15.29
C ILE A 373 -18.54 -33.87 -16.65
N ILE A 374 -17.97 -35.04 -16.91
CA ILE A 374 -17.30 -35.34 -18.20
C ILE A 374 -18.30 -35.30 -19.35
N ALA A 375 -19.50 -35.85 -19.17
CA ALA A 375 -20.55 -35.82 -20.19
C ALA A 375 -20.97 -34.38 -20.52
N ARG A 376 -21.24 -33.56 -19.50
CA ARG A 376 -21.60 -32.13 -19.69
C ARG A 376 -20.48 -31.33 -20.36
N ALA A 377 -19.23 -31.58 -19.98
CA ALA A 377 -18.08 -30.90 -20.59
C ALA A 377 -17.96 -31.23 -22.09
N LYS A 378 -18.14 -32.50 -22.48
CA LYS A 378 -18.15 -32.92 -23.90
C LYS A 378 -19.32 -32.36 -24.68
N GLU A 379 -20.49 -32.22 -24.06
CA GLU A 379 -21.67 -31.63 -24.70
C GLU A 379 -21.48 -30.12 -24.93
N ALA A 380 -21.00 -29.40 -23.92
CA ALA A 380 -20.79 -27.95 -24.00
C ALA A 380 -19.59 -27.55 -24.88
N HIS A 381 -18.53 -28.36 -24.86
CA HIS A 381 -17.29 -28.10 -25.60
C HIS A 381 -16.78 -29.37 -26.32
N PRO A 382 -17.40 -29.77 -27.44
CA PRO A 382 -17.04 -31.01 -28.16
C PRO A 382 -15.59 -31.05 -28.68
N ASP A 383 -15.01 -29.88 -28.93
CA ASP A 383 -13.65 -29.72 -29.45
C ASP A 383 -12.57 -29.71 -28.35
N VAL A 384 -12.98 -29.76 -27.07
CA VAL A 384 -12.07 -29.74 -25.92
C VAL A 384 -12.02 -31.13 -25.31
N VAL A 385 -10.80 -31.64 -25.12
CA VAL A 385 -10.55 -32.84 -24.32
C VAL A 385 -10.12 -32.39 -22.94
N PRO A 386 -10.95 -32.55 -21.88
CA PRO A 386 -10.56 -32.20 -20.53
C PRO A 386 -9.42 -33.10 -20.03
N ASP A 387 -8.58 -32.57 -19.14
CA ASP A 387 -7.54 -33.34 -18.45
C ASP A 387 -8.13 -34.39 -17.49
N GLY A 388 -9.35 -34.17 -16.99
CA GLY A 388 -10.03 -35.04 -16.05
C GLY A 388 -10.98 -34.27 -15.12
N VAL A 389 -11.12 -34.75 -13.89
CA VAL A 389 -11.88 -34.09 -12.81
C VAL A 389 -10.99 -33.93 -11.59
N GLU A 390 -10.94 -32.73 -11.05
CA GLU A 390 -10.27 -32.39 -9.81
C GLU A 390 -11.16 -32.70 -8.60
N VAL A 391 -10.65 -33.52 -7.70
CA VAL A 391 -11.22 -33.78 -6.37
C VAL A 391 -10.55 -32.84 -5.38
N GLN A 392 -11.36 -32.07 -4.66
CA GLN A 392 -10.88 -31.11 -3.67
C GLN A 392 -11.64 -31.26 -2.35
N LYS A 393 -10.91 -31.20 -1.23
CA LYS A 393 -11.53 -31.15 0.10
C LYS A 393 -12.37 -29.89 0.26
N MET A 394 -13.61 -30.04 0.70
CA MET A 394 -14.44 -28.90 1.08
C MET A 394 -14.03 -28.44 2.48
N MET A 395 -13.63 -27.16 2.59
CA MET A 395 -13.22 -26.53 3.87
C MET A 395 -14.35 -25.79 4.54
#